data_AF-A0A9W4BLG8-F1
#
_entry.id   AF-A0A9W4BLG8-F1
#
_cell.length_a   1.000
_cell.length_b   1.000
_cell.length_c   1.000
_cell.angle_alpha   90.00
_cell.angle_beta   90.00
_cell.angle_gamma   90.00
#
_symmetry.space_group_name_H-M   'P 1'
#
loop_
_entity.id
_entity.type
_entity.pdbx_description
1 polymer ?
#
loop_
_entity_poly.entity_id
_entity_poly.type
_entity_poly.pdbx_seq_one_letter_code
_entity_poly.pdbx_strand_id
1 'polypeptide(L)'
;MLGTKVVVLKPREPEHKGIIERAHDYLERSFLPGRTFTGPGDFNHQLGAWLHVVNGRRRRVLGCAPTDRIGADRQAMLTLPPVAPQVGWRNSTRLARDHYVRLDSNDYSVHPQ
;
A
#
# COMPACT_ATOMS: atom_id res chain seq x y z
N MET A 1 4.95 -17.05 9.38
CA MET A 1 4.89 -16.89 7.90
C MET A 1 3.50 -16.38 7.54
N LEU A 2 3.35 -15.41 6.63
CA LEU A 2 2.07 -14.72 6.35
C LEU A 2 1.06 -15.54 5.50
N GLY A 3 1.35 -16.81 5.20
CA GLY A 3 0.49 -17.64 4.34
C GLY A 3 0.32 -17.11 2.92
N THR A 4 1.26 -16.31 2.41
CA THR A 4 1.18 -15.63 1.11
C THR A 4 2.01 -16.36 0.05
N LYS A 5 1.52 -16.42 -1.19
CA LYS A 5 2.23 -16.96 -2.36
C LYS A 5 2.44 -15.85 -3.39
N VAL A 6 3.66 -15.71 -3.90
CA VAL A 6 3.93 -14.83 -5.05
C VAL A 6 3.53 -15.57 -6.32
N VAL A 7 2.68 -14.94 -7.13
CA VAL A 7 2.29 -15.44 -8.44
C VAL A 7 2.85 -14.48 -9.47
N VAL A 8 3.87 -14.93 -10.22
CA VAL A 8 4.43 -14.18 -11.35
C VAL A 8 3.67 -14.58 -12.60
N LEU A 9 3.07 -13.60 -13.26
CA LEU A 9 2.33 -13.79 -14.51
C LEU A 9 3.28 -14.11 -15.66
N LYS A 10 2.84 -14.89 -16.65
CA LYS A 10 3.66 -15.15 -17.82
C LYS A 10 3.85 -13.86 -18.63
N PRO A 11 5.00 -13.69 -19.31
CA PRO A 11 5.19 -12.57 -20.22
C PRO A 11 4.08 -12.51 -21.28
N ARG A 12 3.59 -11.29 -21.58
CA ARG A 12 2.54 -11.02 -22.59
C ARG A 12 1.13 -11.52 -22.25
N GLU A 13 0.81 -11.72 -20.97
CA GLU A 13 -0.57 -11.95 -20.50
C GLU A 13 -1.15 -10.71 -19.78
N PRO A 14 -1.52 -9.64 -20.52
CA PRO A 14 -2.02 -8.39 -19.93
C PRO A 14 -3.37 -8.55 -19.21
N GLU A 15 -4.18 -9.54 -19.62
CA GLU A 15 -5.49 -9.89 -19.05
C GLU A 15 -5.46 -9.98 -17.51
N HIS A 16 -4.35 -10.51 -16.96
CA HIS A 16 -4.17 -10.75 -15.53
C HIS A 16 -3.84 -9.49 -14.71
N LYS A 17 -3.51 -8.37 -15.37
CA LYS A 17 -3.29 -7.06 -14.73
C LYS A 17 -4.58 -6.24 -14.60
N GLY A 18 -5.68 -6.70 -15.21
CA GLY A 18 -6.93 -5.94 -15.31
C GLY A 18 -7.54 -5.50 -13.97
N ILE A 19 -7.23 -6.16 -12.84
CA ILE A 19 -7.68 -5.68 -11.53
C ILE A 19 -6.97 -4.38 -11.10
N ILE A 20 -5.66 -4.28 -11.38
CA ILE A 20 -4.85 -3.11 -11.06
C ILE A 20 -5.20 -1.96 -12.00
N GLU A 21 -5.32 -2.25 -13.30
CA GLU A 21 -5.65 -1.23 -14.31
C GLU A 21 -7.04 -0.63 -14.07
N ARG A 22 -8.06 -1.46 -13.80
CA ARG A 22 -9.39 -0.94 -13.46
C ARG A 22 -9.40 -0.11 -12.19
N ALA A 23 -8.58 -0.46 -11.19
CA ALA A 23 -8.46 0.33 -9.98
C ALA A 23 -7.81 1.70 -10.27
N HIS A 24 -6.78 1.73 -11.11
CA HIS A 24 -6.15 2.97 -11.56
C HIS A 24 -7.13 3.87 -12.32
N ASP A 25 -7.79 3.32 -13.34
CA ASP A 25 -8.82 4.04 -14.12
C ASP A 25 -9.94 4.59 -13.23
N TYR A 26 -10.35 3.83 -12.21
CA TYR A 26 -11.39 4.27 -11.28
C TYR A 26 -10.93 5.49 -10.45
N LEU A 27 -9.69 5.46 -9.95
CA LEU A 27 -9.10 6.58 -9.22
C LEU A 27 -8.95 7.81 -10.14
N GLU A 28 -8.43 7.63 -11.35
CA GLU A 28 -8.26 8.72 -12.31
C GLU A 28 -9.57 9.39 -12.69
N ARG A 29 -10.65 8.61 -12.87
CA ARG A 29 -11.94 9.12 -13.31
C ARG A 29 -12.83 9.61 -12.18
N SER A 30 -12.64 9.13 -10.95
CA SER A 30 -13.57 9.39 -9.84
C SER A 30 -12.94 10.12 -8.66
N PHE A 31 -11.64 9.95 -8.43
CA PHE A 31 -10.92 10.57 -7.33
C PHE A 31 -10.09 11.78 -7.77
N LEU A 32 -9.41 11.74 -8.92
CA LEU A 32 -8.56 12.87 -9.32
C LEU A 32 -9.29 14.12 -9.85
N PRO A 33 -10.42 14.04 -10.59
CA PRO A 33 -10.94 15.21 -11.30
C PRO A 33 -11.34 16.36 -10.37
N GLY A 34 -10.86 17.57 -10.68
CA GLY A 34 -11.18 18.80 -9.96
C GLY A 34 -10.55 18.95 -8.58
N ARG A 35 -9.69 18.01 -8.16
CA ARG A 35 -8.96 18.11 -6.89
C ARG A 35 -7.59 18.74 -7.10
N THR A 36 -7.14 19.48 -6.09
CA THR A 36 -5.77 19.97 -5.98
C THR A 36 -5.17 19.44 -4.68
N PHE A 37 -3.85 19.30 -4.67
CA PHE A 37 -3.12 18.77 -3.54
C PHE A 37 -1.97 19.71 -3.20
N THR A 38 -1.84 20.06 -1.93
CA THR A 38 -0.75 20.89 -1.42
C THR A 38 0.52 20.07 -1.14
N GLY A 39 0.39 18.74 -1.09
CA GLY A 39 1.50 17.80 -0.95
C GLY A 39 1.02 16.37 -0.71
N PRO A 40 1.96 15.42 -0.48
CA PRO A 40 1.63 14.01 -0.30
C PRO A 40 0.72 13.72 0.91
N GLY A 41 0.88 14.48 2.00
CA GLY A 41 0.04 14.34 3.19
C GLY A 41 -1.42 14.72 2.92
N ASP A 42 -1.64 15.85 2.24
CA ASP A 42 -2.97 16.32 1.84
C ASP A 42 -3.62 15.35 0.85
N PHE A 43 -2.87 14.83 -0.12
CA PHE A 43 -3.34 13.77 -1.01
C PHE A 43 -3.85 12.55 -0.23
N ASN A 44 -3.06 12.02 0.70
CA ASN A 44 -3.43 10.85 1.49
C ASN A 44 -4.66 11.12 2.37
N HIS A 45 -4.77 12.32 2.94
CA HIS A 45 -5.93 12.73 3.72
C HIS A 45 -7.20 12.78 2.87
N GLN A 46 -7.16 13.46 1.72
CA GLN A 46 -8.28 13.54 0.79
C GLN A 46 -8.67 12.15 0.25
N LEU A 47 -7.68 11.30 -0.06
CA LEU A 47 -7.90 9.93 -0.52
C LEU A 47 -8.59 9.10 0.56
N GLY A 48 -8.11 9.15 1.81
CA GLY A 48 -8.71 8.43 2.92
C GLY A 48 -10.17 8.83 3.16
N ALA A 49 -10.45 10.14 3.18
CA ALA A 49 -11.80 10.66 3.33
C ALA A 49 -12.72 10.21 2.18
N TRP A 50 -12.22 10.27 0.93
CA TRP A 50 -12.98 9.82 -0.24
C TRP A 50 -13.26 8.32 -0.20
N LEU A 51 -12.26 7.49 0.12
CA LEU A 51 -12.38 6.04 0.24
C LEU A 51 -13.45 5.64 1.27
N HIS A 52 -13.50 6.33 2.41
CA HIS A 52 -14.54 6.11 3.42
C HIS A 52 -15.95 6.30 2.83
N VAL A 53 -16.14 7.40 2.10
CA VAL A 53 -17.44 7.70 1.46
C VAL A 53 -17.78 6.70 0.37
N VAL A 54 -16.86 6.38 -0.55
CA VAL A 54 -17.18 5.54 -1.71
C VAL A 54 -17.34 4.06 -1.37
N ASN A 55 -16.70 3.60 -0.30
CA ASN A 55 -16.82 2.22 0.18
C ASN A 55 -18.07 1.99 1.03
N GLY A 56 -18.67 3.05 1.60
CA GLY A 56 -19.97 3.00 2.27
C GLY A 56 -21.18 3.04 1.32
N ARG A 57 -20.97 3.27 0.02
CA ARG A 57 -22.07 3.31 -0.97
C ARG A 57 -22.41 1.93 -1.48
N ARG A 58 -23.71 1.61 -1.51
CA ARG A 58 -24.23 0.39 -2.14
C ARG A 58 -23.82 0.31 -3.61
N ARG A 59 -23.27 -0.84 -4.02
CA ARG A 59 -22.90 -1.10 -5.42
C ARG A 59 -23.88 -2.08 -6.02
N ARG A 60 -24.46 -1.74 -7.17
CA ARG A 60 -25.45 -2.59 -7.88
C ARG A 60 -24.93 -4.01 -8.10
N VAL A 61 -23.69 -4.15 -8.55
CA VAL A 61 -23.05 -5.46 -8.82
C VAL A 61 -22.88 -6.29 -7.54
N LEU A 62 -22.63 -5.66 -6.39
CA LEU A 62 -22.44 -6.34 -5.11
C LEU A 62 -23.76 -6.56 -4.35
N GLY A 63 -24.81 -5.80 -4.66
CA GLY A 63 -26.06 -5.81 -3.91
C GLY A 63 -25.97 -5.17 -2.52
N CYS A 64 -24.80 -4.76 -2.05
CA CYS A 64 -24.53 -4.13 -0.75
C CYS A 64 -23.41 -3.08 -0.88
N ALA A 65 -23.07 -2.38 0.20
CA ALA A 65 -21.84 -1.59 0.22
C ALA A 65 -20.62 -2.52 0.39
N PRO A 66 -19.46 -2.20 -0.22
CA PRO A 66 -18.21 -2.94 0.00
C PRO A 66 -17.88 -3.13 1.49
N THR A 67 -18.10 -2.10 2.31
CA THR A 67 -17.87 -2.17 3.77
C THR A 67 -18.67 -3.25 4.47
N ASP A 68 -19.88 -3.56 3.98
CA ASP A 68 -20.78 -4.54 4.60
C ASP A 68 -20.21 -5.96 4.55
N ARG A 69 -19.31 -6.24 3.60
CA ARG A 69 -18.67 -7.56 3.43
C ARG A 69 -17.43 -7.74 4.29
N ILE A 70 -16.76 -6.64 4.66
CA ILE A 70 -15.46 -6.68 5.36
C ILE A 70 -15.54 -7.47 6.67
N GLY A 71 -16.64 -7.32 7.42
CA GLY A 71 -16.81 -8.05 8.69
C GLY A 71 -16.82 -9.56 8.50
N ALA A 72 -17.64 -10.05 7.56
CA ALA A 72 -17.72 -11.47 7.24
C ALA A 72 -16.41 -12.01 6.66
N ASP A 73 -15.80 -11.27 5.74
CA ASP A 73 -14.52 -11.65 5.14
C ASP A 73 -13.42 -11.80 6.21
N ARG A 74 -13.34 -10.84 7.16
CA ARG A 74 -12.36 -10.89 8.26
C ARG A 74 -12.58 -12.07 9.19
N GLN A 75 -13.83 -12.47 9.43
CA GLN A 75 -14.14 -13.65 10.25
C GLN A 75 -13.73 -14.96 9.56
N ALA A 76 -13.70 -14.98 8.23
CA ALA A 76 -13.27 -16.14 7.44
C ALA A 76 -11.74 -16.20 7.23
N MET A 77 -11.00 -15.15 7.56
CA MET A 77 -9.55 -15.09 7.41
C MET A 77 -8.80 -15.81 8.54
N LEU A 78 -7.60 -16.30 8.22
CA LEU A 78 -6.66 -16.78 9.24
C LEU A 78 -6.18 -15.62 10.11
N THR A 79 -5.97 -15.89 11.40
CA THR A 79 -5.35 -14.93 12.32
C THR A 79 -3.92 -14.63 11.88
N LEU A 80 -3.52 -13.37 12.00
CA LEU A 80 -2.13 -12.97 11.75
C LEU A 80 -1.18 -13.66 12.75
N PRO A 81 0.05 -14.01 12.36
CA PRO A 81 1.07 -14.45 13.29
C PRO A 81 1.28 -13.41 14.41
N PRO A 82 1.54 -13.83 15.66
CA PRO A 82 1.71 -12.91 16.79
C PRO A 82 2.97 -12.04 16.67
N VAL A 83 3.92 -12.45 15.82
CA VAL A 83 5.13 -11.69 15.50
C VAL A 83 4.95 -11.04 14.14
N ALA A 84 5.03 -9.71 14.11
CA ALA A 84 4.99 -8.96 12.87
C ALA A 84 6.13 -9.40 11.94
N PRO A 85 5.88 -9.50 10.62
CA PRO A 85 6.96 -9.75 9.67
C PRO A 85 8.00 -8.63 9.76
N GLN A 86 9.27 -8.97 9.65
CA GLN A 86 10.29 -7.96 9.43
C GLN A 86 10.02 -7.29 8.08
N VAL A 87 9.69 -6.01 8.10
CA VAL A 87 9.49 -5.19 6.92
C VAL A 87 10.73 -4.33 6.66
N GLY A 88 11.21 -4.33 5.42
CA GLY A 88 12.40 -3.58 5.02
C GLY A 88 13.73 -4.25 5.39
N TRP A 89 14.80 -3.53 5.10
CA TRP A 89 16.17 -3.96 5.35
C TRP A 89 16.68 -3.29 6.62
N ARG A 90 17.30 -4.08 7.50
CA ARG A 90 18.04 -3.54 8.64
C ARG A 90 19.50 -3.94 8.47
N ASN A 91 20.34 -2.94 8.26
CA ASN A 91 21.79 -3.13 8.24
C ASN A 91 22.37 -2.44 9.48
N SER A 92 23.21 -3.16 10.21
CA SER A 92 24.02 -2.60 11.30
C SER A 92 25.47 -2.61 10.86
N THR A 93 26.14 -1.46 10.95
CA THR A 93 27.59 -1.35 10.71
C THR A 93 28.25 -0.66 11.89
N ARG A 94 29.55 -0.88 12.07
CA ARG A 94 30.35 -0.03 12.97
C ARG A 94 30.57 1.31 12.27
N LEU A 95 30.37 2.40 13.01
CA LEU A 95 30.70 3.73 12.54
C LEU A 95 32.23 3.82 12.34
N ALA A 96 32.65 4.10 11.10
CA ALA A 96 34.05 4.32 10.78
C ALA A 96 34.52 5.68 11.32
N ARG A 97 35.85 5.88 11.40
CA ARG A 97 36.44 7.09 11.99
C ARG A 97 36.12 8.38 11.24
N ASP A 98 35.75 8.27 9.97
CA ASP A 98 35.29 9.37 9.13
C ASP A 98 33.84 9.78 9.42
N HIS A 99 33.12 9.03 10.26
CA HIS A 99 31.75 9.30 10.69
C HIS A 99 30.72 9.31 9.56
N TYR A 100 30.99 8.56 8.48
CA TYR A 100 30.05 8.38 7.38
C TYR A 100 29.49 6.96 7.32
N VAL A 101 28.24 6.86 6.88
CA VAL A 101 27.57 5.60 6.54
C VAL A 101 27.08 5.69 5.10
N ARG A 102 27.52 4.74 4.26
CA ARG A 102 27.05 4.63 2.88
C ARG A 102 25.78 3.77 2.79
N LEU A 103 24.73 4.33 2.20
CA LEU A 103 23.46 3.65 1.94
C LEU A 103 22.96 4.02 0.55
N ASP A 104 22.62 3.02 -0.28
CA ASP A 104 22.09 3.19 -1.64
C ASP A 104 22.88 4.23 -2.46
N SER A 105 24.21 4.09 -2.45
CA SER A 105 25.18 4.97 -3.13
C SER A 105 25.29 6.41 -2.60
N ASN A 106 24.63 6.73 -1.48
CA ASN A 106 24.71 8.03 -0.81
C ASN A 106 25.48 7.92 0.50
N ASP A 107 26.28 8.94 0.84
CA ASP A 107 27.01 9.03 2.10
C ASP A 107 26.28 9.94 3.10
N TYR A 108 25.95 9.40 4.27
CA TYR A 108 25.29 10.12 5.35
C TYR A 108 26.26 10.33 6.51
N SER A 109 26.41 11.58 6.97
CA SER A 109 27.21 11.87 8.16
C SER A 109 26.43 11.51 9.43
N VAL A 110 27.14 11.00 10.43
CA VAL A 110 26.60 10.65 11.74
C VAL A 110 27.38 11.39 12.80
N HIS A 111 26.70 12.13 13.67
CA HIS A 111 27.37 12.79 14.78
C HIS A 111 27.82 11.74 15.82
N PRO A 112 29.10 11.67 16.20
CA PRO A 112 29.54 10.81 17.29
C PRO A 112 28.97 11.32 18.61
N GLN A 113 28.29 10.46 19.36
CA GLN A 113 27.93 10.72 20.76
C GLN A 113 28.91 10.03 21.69
#